data_AF-A0A2R6PHN3-F1
#
_entry.id   AF-A0A2R6PHN3-F1
#
_cell.length_a   1.000
_cell.length_b   1.000
_cell.length_c   1.000
_cell.angle_alpha   90.00
_cell.angle_beta   90.00
_cell.angle_gamma   90.00
#
_symmetry.space_group_name_H-M   'P 1'
#
loop_
_entity.id
_entity.type
_entity.pdbx_description
1 polymer ?
#
loop_
_entity_poly.entity_id
_entity_poly.type
_entity_poly.pdbx_seq_one_letter_code
_entity_poly.pdbx_strand_id
1 'polypeptide(L)'
;MVKDENSSGEKPLELFLKIGLDERTAKNTIANNKVTANLTAVIQEAAVTDGCDRATGNLLYTVATKFPTNALVHRPTLLQYIVSSKIKTPAQLEAAFSFFSTTGSENFKINEFEETCGVGVEVSVEDIMCVVTEIFEEHKNAILEQRYRTNVGELFGHVRKRQPWADPKIVKQLIDENLCALLGERTVADDEKPIKKKKEKPVKVEEPIAAVDAPPKPSEEELNPYSIFPSPEENYKVHTEIFFSDRPVLRACNSRETLEKHLKATKGKVFTRFPPEPNGYLHIGHAKAMFVDFGLAKDRGGFCYLRYDDTNPEAEKKEYIDHIEEIVRWMEWEPFKITYTSDYFQDLYELAVELIRRGHAYVDHQTPEEIKEYREKKMNSPWRDRPISESLKLFDEMKRGMIEEGKATLRMKQDMQSDNFNMYDLIAYRIKFTPHPHAGDKWCIYPSYDYSHCIVDSLENITHSLCTLEFETRRASYYWLLDALGLYQPYVWEYSRLNVTNTVMSKRKLNRLVTEKWVDGWDDPRLMTLAGLRRRGVTSTSINDFVRGIGNEKGYFVVDKDSTPEKLVFNRTVTLRDTYGKSGK
;
A
#
# COMPACT_ATOMS: atom_id res chain seq x y z
N MET A 1 45.87 -32.44 20.40
CA MET A 1 46.48 -32.71 19.08
C MET A 1 45.56 -33.73 18.43
N VAL A 2 44.77 -33.43 17.41
CA VAL A 2 45.07 -32.71 16.16
C VAL A 2 43.84 -31.88 15.78
N LYS A 3 44.02 -30.58 15.53
CA LYS A 3 43.07 -29.75 14.77
C LYS A 3 43.49 -29.86 13.32
N ASP A 4 42.59 -30.33 12.47
CA ASP A 4 42.80 -30.29 11.02
C ASP A 4 42.80 -28.84 10.53
N GLU A 5 43.93 -28.48 9.91
CA GLU A 5 44.10 -27.29 9.07
C GLU A 5 43.68 -27.64 7.64
N ASN A 6 42.65 -26.96 7.11
CA ASN A 6 42.60 -26.39 5.75
C ASN A 6 41.18 -25.95 5.36
N SER A 7 40.90 -24.65 5.42
CA SER A 7 40.18 -23.95 4.33
C SER A 7 40.48 -22.45 4.43
N SER A 8 41.20 -21.92 3.45
CA SER A 8 41.48 -20.51 3.24
C SER A 8 40.17 -19.75 2.95
N GLY A 9 39.56 -19.13 3.95
CA GLY A 9 38.41 -18.24 3.76
C GLY A 9 38.84 -16.78 3.79
N GLU A 10 38.88 -16.10 2.64
CA GLU A 10 38.99 -14.64 2.61
C GLU A 10 37.83 -13.99 3.35
N LYS A 11 38.06 -12.86 4.02
CA LYS A 11 36.98 -12.17 4.74
C LYS A 11 35.92 -11.69 3.73
N PRO A 12 34.61 -11.83 4.01
CA PRO A 12 33.54 -11.41 3.09
C PRO A 12 33.67 -9.96 2.59
N LEU A 13 34.24 -9.06 3.41
CA LEU A 13 34.53 -7.69 3.00
C LEU A 13 35.54 -7.61 1.86
N GLU A 14 36.63 -8.37 1.94
CA GLU A 14 37.68 -8.38 0.92
C GLU A 14 37.12 -8.95 -0.39
N LEU A 15 36.32 -10.01 -0.30
CA LEU A 15 35.66 -10.63 -1.44
C LEU A 15 34.70 -9.66 -2.16
N PHE A 16 33.91 -8.88 -1.40
CA PHE A 16 32.97 -7.91 -1.97
C PHE A 16 33.68 -6.71 -2.61
N LEU A 17 34.80 -6.28 -2.03
CA LEU A 17 35.62 -5.22 -2.61
C LEU A 17 36.32 -5.69 -3.90
N LYS A 18 36.75 -6.97 -3.99
CA LYS A 18 37.39 -7.54 -5.18
C LYS A 18 36.48 -7.61 -6.40
N ILE A 19 35.17 -7.77 -6.21
CA ILE A 19 34.21 -7.66 -7.32
C ILE A 19 33.82 -6.21 -7.64
N GLY A 20 34.49 -5.21 -7.04
CA GLY A 20 34.30 -3.80 -7.39
C GLY A 20 33.10 -3.11 -6.73
N LEU A 21 32.51 -3.68 -5.67
CA LEU A 21 31.54 -2.96 -4.85
C LEU A 21 32.21 -1.82 -4.09
N ASP A 22 31.52 -0.69 -3.96
CA ASP A 22 32.02 0.41 -3.15
C ASP A 22 32.04 0.03 -1.66
N GLU A 23 32.97 0.61 -0.90
CA GLU A 23 33.24 0.25 0.48
C GLU A 23 32.01 0.39 1.39
N ARG A 24 31.14 1.37 1.12
CA ARG A 24 29.91 1.57 1.88
C ARG A 24 28.92 0.44 1.59
N THR A 25 28.71 0.09 0.32
CA THR A 25 27.83 -1.02 -0.08
C THR A 25 28.34 -2.35 0.46
N ALA A 26 29.66 -2.61 0.38
CA ALA A 26 30.27 -3.83 0.91
C ALA A 26 30.06 -3.96 2.43
N LYS A 27 30.30 -2.89 3.20
CA LYS A 27 30.07 -2.86 4.67
C LYS A 27 28.60 -3.06 5.04
N ASN A 28 27.68 -2.40 4.31
CA ASN A 28 26.24 -2.59 4.53
C ASN A 28 25.78 -4.01 4.20
N THR A 29 26.40 -4.65 3.20
CA THR A 29 26.09 -6.01 2.80
C THR A 29 26.45 -7.00 3.89
N ILE A 30 27.61 -6.84 4.53
CA ILE A 30 28.08 -7.67 5.65
C ILE A 30 27.17 -7.57 6.87
N ALA A 31 26.56 -6.41 7.10
CA ALA A 31 25.59 -6.23 8.19
C ALA A 31 24.33 -7.09 8.00
N ASN A 32 24.08 -7.62 6.80
CA ASN A 32 22.97 -8.52 6.50
C ASN A 32 23.49 -9.95 6.22
N ASN A 33 23.37 -10.83 7.20
CA ASN A 33 23.87 -12.21 7.11
C ASN A 33 23.30 -13.00 5.91
N LYS A 34 22.03 -12.77 5.54
CA LYS A 34 21.39 -13.44 4.40
C LYS A 34 21.95 -12.96 3.08
N VAL A 35 22.06 -11.65 2.88
CA VAL A 35 22.62 -11.08 1.65
C VAL A 35 24.11 -11.40 1.54
N THR A 36 24.83 -11.41 2.66
CA THR A 36 26.23 -11.85 2.73
C THR A 36 26.38 -13.28 2.24
N ALA A 37 25.62 -14.22 2.80
CA ALA A 37 25.67 -15.63 2.38
C ALA A 37 25.30 -15.80 0.90
N ASN A 38 24.24 -15.12 0.44
CA ASN A 38 23.80 -15.18 -0.95
C ASN A 38 24.84 -14.60 -1.92
N LEU A 39 25.45 -13.46 -1.58
CA LEU A 39 26.46 -12.83 -2.42
C LEU A 39 27.75 -13.64 -2.46
N THR A 40 28.18 -14.19 -1.32
CA THR A 40 29.33 -15.12 -1.29
C THR A 40 29.06 -16.35 -2.15
N ALA A 41 27.86 -16.95 -2.07
CA ALA A 41 27.49 -18.08 -2.92
C ALA A 41 27.47 -17.70 -4.41
N VAL A 42 26.92 -16.54 -4.76
CA VAL A 42 26.91 -16.03 -6.15
C VAL A 42 28.32 -15.80 -6.68
N ILE A 43 29.23 -15.25 -5.87
CA ILE A 43 30.63 -15.01 -6.28
C ILE A 43 31.37 -16.33 -6.50
N GLN A 44 31.14 -17.32 -5.64
CA GLN A 44 31.71 -18.66 -5.78
C GLN A 44 31.15 -19.38 -7.01
N GLU A 45 29.84 -19.35 -7.22
CA GLU A 45 29.17 -19.97 -8.38
C GLU A 45 29.57 -19.31 -9.70
N ALA A 46 29.80 -17.99 -9.69
CA ALA A 46 30.29 -17.25 -10.85
C ALA A 46 31.80 -17.47 -11.09
N ALA A 47 32.52 -18.13 -10.17
CA ALA A 47 33.96 -18.35 -10.22
C ALA A 47 34.79 -17.06 -10.35
N VAL A 48 34.39 -15.99 -9.67
CA VAL A 48 35.07 -14.66 -9.69
C VAL A 48 35.66 -14.28 -8.32
N THR A 49 36.10 -15.26 -7.54
CA THR A 49 36.71 -15.03 -6.21
C THR A 49 38.00 -14.22 -6.28
N ASP A 50 38.70 -14.26 -7.41
CA ASP A 50 39.91 -13.47 -7.67
C ASP A 50 39.61 -12.03 -8.13
N GLY A 51 38.33 -11.69 -8.27
CA GLY A 51 37.83 -10.36 -8.63
C GLY A 51 37.22 -10.27 -10.03
N CYS A 52 36.49 -9.19 -10.27
CA CYS A 52 35.94 -8.83 -11.58
C CYS A 52 35.81 -7.31 -11.70
N ASP A 53 35.48 -6.81 -12.89
CA ASP A 53 35.24 -5.39 -13.07
C ASP A 53 33.96 -4.95 -12.34
N ARG A 54 33.89 -3.65 -12.02
CA ARG A 54 32.79 -3.06 -11.27
C ARG A 54 31.42 -3.23 -11.93
N ALA A 55 31.33 -3.25 -13.26
CA ALA A 55 30.05 -3.42 -13.94
C ALA A 55 29.53 -4.85 -13.71
N THR A 56 30.39 -5.85 -13.90
CA THR A 56 30.10 -7.25 -13.61
C THR A 56 29.72 -7.46 -12.14
N GLY A 57 30.48 -6.90 -11.20
CA GLY A 57 30.18 -7.04 -9.77
C GLY A 57 28.84 -6.43 -9.33
N ASN A 58 28.44 -5.30 -9.92
CA ASN A 58 27.13 -4.71 -9.65
C ASN A 58 25.97 -5.60 -10.14
N LEU A 59 26.15 -6.29 -11.27
CA LEU A 59 25.17 -7.25 -11.78
C LEU A 59 25.10 -8.49 -10.86
N LEU A 60 26.24 -9.02 -10.42
CA LEU A 60 26.31 -10.13 -9.47
C LEU A 60 25.65 -9.78 -8.12
N TYR A 61 25.86 -8.57 -7.62
CA TYR A 61 25.18 -8.06 -6.43
C TYR A 61 23.66 -8.00 -6.61
N THR A 62 23.21 -7.60 -7.79
CA THR A 62 21.78 -7.57 -8.14
C THR A 62 21.19 -8.98 -8.20
N VAL A 63 21.92 -9.96 -8.76
CA VAL A 63 21.52 -11.38 -8.74
C VAL A 63 21.40 -11.89 -7.29
N ALA A 64 22.38 -11.61 -6.43
CA ALA A 64 22.35 -12.06 -5.03
C ALA A 64 21.16 -11.52 -4.22
N THR A 65 20.62 -10.38 -4.63
CA THR A 65 19.53 -9.68 -3.91
C THR A 65 18.15 -9.87 -4.52
N LYS A 66 18.04 -10.10 -5.84
CA LYS A 66 16.77 -10.08 -6.56
C LYS A 66 16.46 -11.33 -7.38
N PHE A 67 17.37 -12.30 -7.49
CA PHE A 67 17.13 -13.46 -8.33
C PHE A 67 15.88 -14.26 -7.87
N PRO A 68 14.99 -14.66 -8.79
CA PRO A 68 13.73 -15.31 -8.45
C PRO A 68 13.94 -16.66 -7.74
N THR A 69 13.28 -16.84 -6.59
CA THR A 69 13.46 -18.02 -5.73
C THR A 69 12.89 -19.30 -6.33
N ASN A 70 11.86 -19.20 -7.19
CA ASN A 70 11.27 -20.34 -7.89
C ASN A 70 12.14 -20.88 -9.04
N ALA A 71 13.24 -20.21 -9.38
CA ALA A 71 14.08 -20.53 -10.53
C ALA A 71 15.58 -20.70 -10.19
N LEU A 72 15.90 -20.97 -8.92
CA LEU A 72 17.29 -21.06 -8.42
C LEU A 72 18.17 -22.06 -9.22
N VAL A 73 17.57 -23.08 -9.80
CA VAL A 73 18.24 -24.06 -10.67
C VAL A 73 18.92 -23.43 -11.89
N HIS A 74 18.46 -22.25 -12.35
CA HIS A 74 19.01 -21.55 -13.51
C HIS A 74 20.01 -20.45 -13.14
N ARG A 75 20.23 -20.18 -11.85
CA ARG A 75 21.17 -19.15 -11.38
C ARG A 75 22.58 -19.35 -11.94
N PRO A 76 23.18 -20.56 -11.93
CA PRO A 76 24.52 -20.78 -12.49
C PRO A 76 24.60 -20.40 -13.98
N THR A 77 23.56 -20.71 -14.76
CA THR A 77 23.50 -20.35 -16.17
C THR A 77 23.49 -18.83 -16.36
N LEU A 78 22.66 -18.10 -15.61
CA LEU A 78 22.65 -16.63 -15.67
C LEU A 78 24.01 -16.02 -15.31
N LEU A 79 24.69 -16.58 -14.30
CA LEU A 79 26.00 -16.11 -13.88
C LEU A 79 27.05 -16.25 -14.98
N GLN A 80 27.03 -17.34 -15.75
CA GLN A 80 27.91 -17.51 -16.91
C GLN A 80 27.69 -16.41 -17.96
N TYR A 81 26.44 -16.03 -18.22
CA TYR A 81 26.11 -14.96 -19.18
C TYR A 81 26.58 -13.58 -18.71
N ILE A 82 26.57 -13.32 -17.40
CA ILE A 82 27.07 -12.08 -16.80
C ILE A 82 28.60 -12.04 -16.90
N VAL A 83 29.28 -13.10 -16.47
CA VAL A 83 30.75 -13.19 -16.49
C VAL A 83 31.29 -13.16 -17.93
N SER A 84 30.59 -13.79 -18.88
CA SER A 84 30.95 -13.72 -20.30
C SER A 84 30.55 -12.42 -20.99
N SER A 85 30.06 -11.41 -20.25
CA SER A 85 29.60 -10.11 -20.78
C SER A 85 28.49 -10.18 -21.84
N LYS A 86 27.74 -11.30 -21.90
CA LYS A 86 26.57 -11.45 -22.77
C LYS A 86 25.36 -10.68 -22.21
N ILE A 87 25.20 -10.69 -20.89
CA ILE A 87 24.29 -9.82 -20.15
C ILE A 87 25.14 -8.75 -19.47
N LYS A 88 25.15 -7.56 -20.06
CA LYS A 88 26.04 -6.45 -19.69
C LYS A 88 25.30 -5.25 -19.10
N THR A 89 23.97 -5.21 -19.23
CA THR A 89 23.15 -4.08 -18.74
C THR A 89 22.12 -4.51 -17.69
N PRO A 90 21.71 -3.60 -16.79
CA PRO A 90 20.61 -3.86 -15.86
C PRO A 90 19.29 -4.19 -16.57
N ALA A 91 19.04 -3.66 -17.77
CA ALA A 91 17.82 -3.96 -18.53
C ALA A 91 17.78 -5.43 -18.98
N GLN A 92 18.90 -5.95 -19.49
CA GLN A 92 19.03 -7.36 -19.86
C GLN A 92 18.91 -8.28 -18.63
N LEU A 93 19.45 -7.86 -17.48
CA LEU A 93 19.34 -8.61 -16.24
C LEU A 93 17.90 -8.70 -15.71
N GLU A 94 17.15 -7.59 -15.75
CA GLU A 94 15.73 -7.58 -15.34
C GLU A 94 14.85 -8.38 -16.31
N ALA A 95 15.16 -8.38 -17.61
CA ALA A 95 14.53 -9.27 -18.58
C ALA A 95 14.80 -10.75 -18.27
N ALA A 96 16.04 -11.09 -17.91
CA ALA A 96 16.40 -12.45 -17.48
C ALA A 96 15.66 -12.88 -16.20
N PHE A 97 15.50 -11.98 -15.22
CA PHE A 97 14.69 -12.29 -14.04
C PHE A 97 13.23 -12.53 -14.38
N SER A 98 12.66 -11.74 -15.30
CA SER A 98 11.27 -11.90 -15.74
C SER A 98 11.06 -13.22 -16.48
N PHE A 99 12.00 -13.60 -17.35
CA PHE A 99 12.02 -14.89 -18.03
C PHE A 99 12.05 -16.03 -17.00
N PHE A 100 13.04 -16.06 -16.11
CA PHE A 100 13.18 -17.13 -15.12
C PHE A 100 12.04 -17.18 -14.10
N SER A 101 11.46 -16.04 -13.72
CA SER A 101 10.28 -16.02 -12.85
C SER A 101 9.10 -16.75 -13.48
N THR A 102 8.97 -16.68 -14.81
CA THR A 102 7.92 -17.35 -15.59
C THR A 102 8.25 -18.83 -15.84
N THR A 103 9.50 -19.15 -16.18
CA THR A 103 9.94 -20.53 -16.42
C THR A 103 10.00 -21.37 -15.13
N GLY A 104 10.26 -20.75 -13.98
CA GLY A 104 10.40 -21.45 -12.71
C GLY A 104 11.58 -22.42 -12.72
N SER A 105 11.33 -23.68 -12.36
CA SER A 105 12.35 -24.75 -12.33
C SER A 105 12.42 -25.60 -13.59
N GLU A 106 11.60 -25.30 -14.61
CA GLU A 106 11.52 -26.09 -15.83
C GLU A 106 12.71 -25.84 -16.77
N ASN A 107 13.06 -26.80 -17.61
CA ASN A 107 14.09 -26.59 -18.63
C ASN A 107 13.62 -25.53 -19.63
N PHE A 108 14.53 -24.62 -20.02
CA PHE A 108 14.26 -23.58 -21.00
C PHE A 108 15.09 -23.77 -22.27
N LYS A 109 14.61 -23.21 -23.38
CA LYS A 109 15.38 -23.18 -24.63
C LYS A 109 16.31 -21.97 -24.62
N ILE A 110 17.60 -22.20 -24.85
CA ILE A 110 18.63 -21.15 -24.85
C ILE A 110 18.29 -20.03 -25.84
N ASN A 111 17.81 -20.37 -27.04
CA ASN A 111 17.49 -19.37 -28.07
C ASN A 111 16.36 -18.41 -27.62
N GLU A 112 15.31 -18.93 -26.98
CA GLU A 112 14.19 -18.12 -26.48
C GLU A 112 14.64 -17.20 -25.33
N PHE A 113 15.55 -17.69 -24.49
CA PHE A 113 16.17 -16.90 -23.42
C PHE A 113 17.05 -15.78 -23.96
N GLU A 114 17.95 -16.10 -24.91
CA GLU A 114 18.85 -15.11 -25.52
C GLU A 114 18.07 -14.02 -26.25
N GLU A 115 17.02 -14.37 -26.99
CA GLU A 115 16.13 -13.42 -27.68
C GLU A 115 15.40 -12.51 -26.69
N THR A 116 14.77 -13.08 -25.66
CA THR A 116 14.00 -12.33 -24.65
C THR A 116 14.89 -11.37 -23.86
N CYS A 117 16.13 -11.77 -23.58
CA CYS A 117 17.08 -10.98 -22.80
C CYS A 117 17.91 -10.02 -23.67
N GLY A 118 17.69 -9.97 -24.98
CA GLY A 118 18.46 -9.12 -25.89
C GLY A 118 19.95 -9.46 -25.90
N VAL A 119 20.31 -10.74 -25.74
CA VAL A 119 21.69 -11.20 -25.81
C VAL A 119 22.15 -11.11 -27.26
N GLY A 120 23.30 -10.46 -27.49
CA GLY A 120 23.82 -10.23 -28.84
C GLY A 120 23.13 -9.10 -29.61
N VAL A 121 22.12 -8.44 -29.03
CA VAL A 121 21.53 -7.24 -29.61
C VAL A 121 22.46 -6.06 -29.38
N GLU A 122 23.08 -5.58 -30.45
CA GLU A 122 23.80 -4.31 -30.47
C GLU A 122 22.94 -3.26 -31.14
N VAL A 123 22.56 -2.25 -30.36
CA VAL A 123 21.81 -1.11 -30.87
C VAL A 123 22.80 -0.06 -31.34
N SER A 124 22.82 0.23 -32.65
CA SER A 124 23.69 1.26 -33.22
C SER A 124 23.25 2.66 -32.80
N VAL A 125 24.15 3.64 -32.86
CA VAL A 125 23.81 5.05 -32.57
C VAL A 125 22.80 5.56 -33.59
N GLU A 126 22.90 5.10 -34.83
CA GLU A 126 22.00 5.39 -35.94
C GLU A 126 20.58 4.90 -35.63
N ASP A 127 20.41 3.68 -35.11
CA ASP A 127 19.10 3.15 -34.73
C ASP A 127 18.47 3.96 -33.58
N ILE A 128 19.28 4.35 -32.58
CA ILE A 128 18.81 5.21 -31.49
C ILE A 128 18.39 6.57 -32.04
N MET A 129 19.18 7.15 -32.94
CA MET A 129 18.90 8.43 -33.57
C MET A 129 17.60 8.37 -34.38
N CYS A 130 17.38 7.34 -35.19
CA CYS A 130 16.12 7.16 -35.93
C CYS A 130 14.92 7.12 -34.99
N VAL A 131 14.97 6.32 -33.93
CA VAL A 131 13.87 6.21 -32.94
C VAL A 131 13.64 7.53 -32.21
N VAL A 132 14.70 8.24 -31.82
CA VAL A 132 14.60 9.56 -31.18
C VAL A 132 13.97 10.57 -32.14
N THR A 133 14.39 10.61 -33.41
CA THR A 133 13.84 11.52 -34.41
C THR A 133 12.35 11.25 -34.67
N GLU A 134 11.93 9.99 -34.78
CA GLU A 134 10.51 9.62 -34.92
C GLU A 134 9.68 10.13 -33.75
N ILE A 135 10.16 9.91 -32.52
CA ILE A 135 9.48 10.39 -31.30
C ILE A 135 9.41 11.92 -31.29
N PHE A 136 10.46 12.60 -31.72
CA PHE A 136 10.45 14.06 -31.79
C PHE A 136 9.48 14.59 -32.84
N GLU A 137 9.29 13.91 -33.97
CA GLU A 137 8.31 14.29 -34.98
C GLU A 137 6.88 14.03 -34.49
N GLU A 138 6.63 12.89 -33.83
CA GLU A 138 5.34 12.55 -33.21
C GLU A 138 4.92 13.56 -32.14
N HIS A 139 5.88 14.04 -31.33
CA HIS A 139 5.63 14.96 -30.22
C HIS A 139 5.97 16.42 -30.55
N LYS A 140 6.31 16.75 -31.80
CA LYS A 140 6.86 18.05 -32.23
C LYS A 140 6.03 19.24 -31.80
N ASN A 141 4.71 19.17 -31.98
CA ASN A 141 3.81 20.27 -31.65
C ASN A 141 3.81 20.57 -30.14
N ALA A 142 3.80 19.52 -29.31
CA ALA A 142 3.88 19.67 -27.87
C ALA A 142 5.26 20.19 -27.43
N ILE A 143 6.33 19.72 -28.06
CA ILE A 143 7.70 20.17 -27.78
C ILE A 143 7.87 21.66 -28.12
N LEU A 144 7.35 22.12 -29.27
CA LEU A 144 7.41 23.53 -29.67
C LEU A 144 6.59 24.43 -28.73
N GLU A 145 5.42 23.96 -28.28
CA GLU A 145 4.57 24.70 -27.34
C GLU A 145 5.20 24.80 -25.94
N GLN A 146 5.74 23.70 -25.43
CA GLN A 146 6.30 23.61 -24.09
C GLN A 146 7.77 24.05 -24.00
N ARG A 147 8.47 24.12 -25.14
CA ARG A 147 9.91 24.36 -25.25
C ARG A 147 10.70 23.49 -24.27
N TYR A 148 11.64 24.07 -23.52
CA TYR A 148 12.46 23.36 -22.54
C TYR A 148 11.69 22.91 -21.28
N ARG A 149 10.38 23.17 -21.19
CA ARG A 149 9.51 22.60 -20.15
C ARG A 149 8.97 21.21 -20.50
N THR A 150 9.24 20.75 -21.73
CA THR A 150 8.91 19.39 -22.18
C THR A 150 9.48 18.36 -21.20
N ASN A 151 8.66 17.36 -20.84
CA ASN A 151 9.08 16.30 -19.94
C ASN A 151 10.06 15.34 -20.65
N VAL A 152 11.36 15.60 -20.49
CA VAL A 152 12.44 14.75 -21.03
C VAL A 152 12.32 13.29 -20.55
N GLY A 153 11.81 13.07 -19.33
CA GLY A 153 11.59 11.72 -18.80
C GLY A 153 10.52 10.93 -19.56
N GLU A 154 9.53 11.61 -20.12
CA GLU A 154 8.48 11.01 -20.95
C GLU A 154 9.05 10.60 -22.31
N LEU A 155 9.80 11.49 -22.98
CA LEU A 155 10.51 11.18 -24.22
C LEU A 155 11.45 9.98 -24.04
N PHE A 156 12.17 9.94 -22.92
CA PHE A 156 12.99 8.78 -22.53
C PHE A 156 12.18 7.48 -22.42
N GLY A 157 10.97 7.57 -21.85
CA GLY A 157 10.06 6.44 -21.72
C GLY A 157 9.61 5.89 -23.07
N HIS A 158 9.34 6.78 -24.05
CA HIS A 158 8.99 6.38 -25.41
C HIS A 158 10.15 5.69 -26.12
N VAL A 159 11.37 6.22 -26.03
CA VAL A 159 12.56 5.59 -26.62
C VAL A 159 12.79 4.21 -26.02
N ARG A 160 12.68 4.07 -24.70
CA ARG A 160 12.86 2.78 -24.01
C ARG A 160 11.82 1.72 -24.40
N LYS A 161 10.61 2.13 -24.78
CA LYS A 161 9.58 1.18 -25.26
C LYS A 161 9.89 0.64 -26.65
N ARG A 162 10.41 1.48 -27.55
CA ARG A 162 10.74 1.08 -28.94
C ARG A 162 12.10 0.42 -29.05
N GLN A 163 13.07 0.85 -28.23
CA GLN A 163 14.42 0.34 -28.23
C GLN A 163 14.92 0.07 -26.79
N PRO A 164 14.49 -1.06 -26.17
CA PRO A 164 14.74 -1.36 -24.76
C PRO A 164 16.21 -1.60 -24.41
N TRP A 165 17.04 -1.90 -25.41
CA TRP A 165 18.47 -2.21 -25.27
C TRP A 165 19.39 -1.01 -25.60
N ALA A 166 18.84 0.16 -25.92
CA ALA A 166 19.60 1.36 -26.22
C ALA A 166 20.43 1.85 -25.02
N ASP A 167 21.64 2.37 -25.28
CA ASP A 167 22.46 2.99 -24.23
C ASP A 167 21.76 4.27 -23.71
N PRO A 168 21.39 4.33 -22.42
CA PRO A 168 20.70 5.49 -21.86
C PRO A 168 21.51 6.79 -21.97
N LYS A 169 22.85 6.74 -21.99
CA LYS A 169 23.68 7.95 -22.16
C LYS A 169 23.55 8.52 -23.56
N ILE A 170 23.56 7.63 -24.57
CA ILE A 170 23.42 8.01 -25.98
C ILE A 170 22.01 8.53 -26.24
N VAL A 171 20.98 7.86 -25.71
CA VAL A 171 19.58 8.34 -25.76
C VAL A 171 19.47 9.74 -25.16
N LYS A 172 20.07 9.99 -23.99
CA LYS A 172 20.04 11.32 -23.36
C LYS A 172 20.70 12.38 -24.24
N GLN A 173 21.89 12.09 -24.73
CA GLN A 173 22.64 12.99 -25.57
C GLN A 173 21.83 13.37 -26.82
N LEU A 174 21.25 12.39 -27.51
CA LEU A 174 20.45 12.63 -28.70
C LEU A 174 19.16 13.41 -28.41
N ILE A 175 18.48 13.14 -27.29
CA ILE A 175 17.30 13.92 -26.88
C ILE A 175 17.68 15.38 -26.59
N ASP A 176 18.78 15.61 -25.86
CA ASP A 176 19.25 16.96 -25.52
C ASP A 176 19.69 17.72 -26.80
N GLU A 177 20.37 17.05 -27.73
CA GLU A 177 20.77 17.59 -29.05
C GLU A 177 19.55 17.93 -29.93
N ASN A 178 18.57 17.03 -30.02
CA ASN A 178 17.35 17.27 -30.80
C ASN A 178 16.48 18.39 -30.19
N LEU A 179 16.42 18.50 -28.86
CA LEU A 179 15.75 19.63 -28.20
C LEU A 179 16.44 20.95 -28.53
N CYS A 180 17.77 20.99 -28.44
CA CYS A 180 18.55 22.18 -28.78
C CYS A 180 18.38 22.57 -30.25
N ALA A 181 18.44 21.59 -31.16
CA ALA A 181 18.25 21.81 -32.59
C ALA A 181 16.84 22.32 -32.92
N LEU A 182 15.81 21.80 -32.26
CA LEU A 182 14.41 22.17 -32.51
C LEU A 182 14.01 23.49 -31.84
N LEU A 183 14.56 23.81 -30.66
CA LEU A 183 14.12 24.93 -29.82
C LEU A 183 15.05 26.14 -29.81
N GLY A 184 16.30 25.98 -30.27
CA GLY A 184 17.36 27.00 -30.17
C GLY A 184 17.85 27.18 -28.73
N GLU A 185 18.66 28.22 -28.47
CA GLU A 185 19.23 28.47 -27.14
C GLU A 185 18.17 28.59 -26.04
N ARG A 186 18.46 28.02 -24.86
CA ARG A 186 17.61 28.14 -23.68
C ARG A 186 17.63 29.57 -23.16
N THR A 187 16.44 30.16 -23.01
CA THR A 187 16.27 31.55 -22.58
C THR A 187 15.70 31.63 -21.16
N VAL A 188 15.82 32.79 -20.51
CA VAL A 188 15.25 33.03 -19.17
C VAL A 188 13.72 32.82 -19.15
N ALA A 189 13.04 33.04 -20.29
CA ALA A 189 11.61 32.82 -20.43
C ALA A 189 11.21 31.33 -20.38
N ASP A 190 12.14 30.39 -20.60
CA ASP A 190 11.90 28.96 -20.45
C ASP A 190 11.81 28.56 -18.95
N ASP A 191 12.45 29.34 -18.06
CA ASP A 191 12.50 29.10 -16.61
C ASP A 191 11.38 29.82 -15.82
N GLU A 192 10.67 30.75 -16.43
CA GLU A 192 9.52 31.43 -15.81
C GLU A 192 8.27 30.53 -15.74
N LYS A 193 7.46 30.63 -14.69
CA LYS A 193 6.15 29.93 -14.64
C LYS A 193 5.13 30.72 -15.47
N PRO A 194 4.30 30.07 -16.33
CA PRO A 194 3.46 30.80 -17.28
C PRO A 194 2.42 31.68 -16.59
N ILE A 195 2.41 32.97 -16.95
CA ILE A 195 1.36 33.94 -16.63
C ILE A 195 0.21 33.72 -17.62
N LYS A 196 -0.98 33.37 -17.11
CA LYS A 196 -2.19 33.18 -17.93
C LYS A 196 -2.55 34.47 -18.67
N LYS A 197 -2.31 34.53 -19.98
CA LYS A 197 -2.99 35.48 -20.87
C LYS A 197 -4.32 34.88 -21.36
N LYS A 198 -5.42 35.58 -21.08
CA LYS A 198 -6.71 35.38 -21.78
C LYS A 198 -6.50 35.62 -23.28
N LYS A 199 -6.90 34.67 -24.13
CA LYS A 199 -7.12 34.93 -25.55
C LYS A 199 -8.61 34.80 -25.86
N GLU A 200 -9.13 35.80 -26.53
CA GLU A 200 -10.48 35.87 -27.10
C GLU A 200 -10.65 34.86 -28.25
N LYS A 201 -11.89 34.38 -28.39
CA LYS A 201 -12.30 33.40 -29.42
C LYS A 201 -12.25 34.00 -30.82
N PRO A 202 -11.76 33.26 -31.84
CA PRO A 202 -12.21 33.44 -33.21
C PRO A 202 -13.49 32.62 -33.47
N VAL A 203 -14.32 33.16 -34.35
CA VAL A 203 -15.63 32.65 -34.79
C VAL A 203 -15.48 31.35 -35.60
N LYS A 204 -16.38 30.39 -35.34
CA LYS A 204 -16.57 29.13 -36.06
C LYS A 204 -16.80 29.36 -37.56
N VAL A 205 -16.11 28.60 -38.40
CA VAL A 205 -16.62 28.16 -39.71
C VAL A 205 -16.78 26.64 -39.60
N GLU A 206 -17.99 26.15 -39.86
CA GLU A 206 -18.34 24.73 -39.82
C GLU A 206 -18.00 24.07 -41.16
N GLU A 207 -17.26 22.97 -41.11
CA GLU A 207 -17.22 21.95 -42.16
C GLU A 207 -17.56 20.58 -41.53
N PRO A 208 -18.20 19.67 -42.30
CA PRO A 208 -18.98 18.57 -41.77
C PRO A 208 -18.10 17.45 -41.19
N ILE A 209 -18.54 16.93 -40.05
CA ILE A 209 -17.95 15.78 -39.37
C ILE A 209 -18.14 14.53 -40.25
N ALA A 210 -17.07 14.03 -40.84
CA ALA A 210 -16.98 12.63 -41.22
C ALA A 210 -16.84 11.80 -39.94
N ALA A 211 -17.72 10.82 -39.77
CA ALA A 211 -17.73 9.90 -38.63
C ALA A 211 -16.37 9.20 -38.50
N VAL A 212 -15.65 9.50 -37.42
CA VAL A 212 -14.53 8.68 -36.95
C VAL A 212 -15.13 7.80 -35.86
N ASP A 213 -15.19 6.50 -36.13
CA ASP A 213 -15.62 5.48 -35.18
C ASP A 213 -14.90 5.68 -33.85
N ALA A 214 -15.68 5.81 -32.78
CA ALA A 214 -15.15 5.75 -31.43
C ALA A 214 -14.43 4.39 -31.28
N PRO A 215 -13.25 4.36 -30.63
CA PRO A 215 -12.65 3.08 -30.28
C PRO A 215 -13.67 2.26 -29.49
N PRO A 216 -13.77 0.94 -29.74
CA PRO A 216 -14.81 0.13 -29.13
C PRO A 216 -14.73 0.31 -27.62
N LYS A 217 -15.88 0.66 -27.01
CA LYS A 217 -16.01 0.58 -25.55
C LYS A 217 -15.57 -0.84 -25.16
N PRO A 218 -14.61 -1.02 -24.25
CA PRO A 218 -14.36 -2.33 -23.68
C PRO A 218 -15.69 -2.87 -23.16
N SER A 219 -15.94 -4.15 -23.43
CA SER A 219 -17.19 -4.80 -23.01
C SER A 219 -17.40 -4.60 -21.51
N GLU A 220 -18.65 -4.42 -21.06
CA GLU A 220 -18.97 -4.19 -19.64
C GLU A 220 -18.44 -5.31 -18.70
N GLU A 221 -18.13 -6.50 -19.26
CA GLU A 221 -17.54 -7.63 -18.54
C GLU A 221 -16.01 -7.49 -18.31
N GLU A 222 -15.28 -6.70 -19.10
CA GLU A 222 -13.80 -6.58 -18.99
C GLU A 222 -13.33 -5.57 -17.93
N LEU A 223 -14.23 -4.83 -17.28
CA LEU A 223 -13.89 -3.82 -16.28
C LEU A 223 -14.70 -3.94 -14.98
N ASN A 224 -15.15 -5.14 -14.58
CA ASN A 224 -15.70 -5.30 -13.23
C ASN A 224 -14.59 -5.02 -12.21
N PRO A 225 -14.64 -3.91 -11.44
CA PRO A 225 -13.56 -3.52 -10.53
C PRO A 225 -13.45 -4.45 -9.31
N TYR A 226 -14.42 -5.35 -9.13
CA TYR A 226 -14.47 -6.34 -8.06
C TYR A 226 -13.89 -7.71 -8.47
N SER A 227 -13.52 -7.90 -9.73
CA SER A 227 -12.93 -9.15 -10.23
C SER A 227 -11.58 -9.51 -9.58
N ILE A 228 -10.86 -8.51 -9.07
CA ILE A 228 -9.55 -8.68 -8.41
C ILE A 228 -9.63 -9.40 -7.06
N PHE A 229 -10.80 -9.46 -6.44
CA PHE A 229 -10.95 -10.00 -5.09
C PHE A 229 -11.07 -11.53 -5.14
N PRO A 230 -10.38 -12.28 -4.26
CA PRO A 230 -10.49 -13.73 -4.23
C PRO A 230 -11.90 -14.18 -3.82
N SER A 231 -12.25 -15.43 -4.11
CA SER A 231 -13.45 -16.04 -3.55
C SER A 231 -13.23 -16.41 -2.07
N PRO A 232 -14.27 -16.41 -1.19
CA PRO A 232 -14.12 -16.75 0.23
C PRO A 232 -13.43 -18.10 0.48
N GLU A 233 -13.63 -19.08 -0.41
CA GLU A 233 -13.02 -20.41 -0.35
C GLU A 233 -11.50 -20.38 -0.56
N GLU A 234 -10.97 -19.33 -1.18
CA GLU A 234 -9.54 -19.15 -1.41
C GLU A 234 -8.82 -18.54 -0.20
N ASN A 235 -9.54 -18.25 0.88
CA ASN A 235 -9.03 -17.59 2.08
C ASN A 235 -8.15 -18.51 2.98
N TYR A 236 -7.43 -19.45 2.37
CA TYR A 236 -6.39 -20.29 3.00
C TYR A 236 -4.97 -19.86 2.62
N LYS A 237 -4.84 -18.97 1.62
CA LYS A 237 -3.56 -18.46 1.15
C LYS A 237 -2.90 -17.58 2.22
N VAL A 238 -1.57 -17.49 2.19
CA VAL A 238 -0.83 -16.62 3.12
C VAL A 238 -1.14 -15.15 2.81
N HIS A 239 -1.67 -14.45 3.80
CA HIS A 239 -2.03 -13.03 3.70
C HIS A 239 -0.83 -12.10 3.82
N THR A 240 0.05 -12.40 4.77
CA THR A 240 1.25 -11.64 5.05
C THR A 240 2.24 -12.52 5.81
N GLU A 241 3.53 -12.20 5.66
CA GLU A 241 4.59 -12.72 6.52
C GLU A 241 4.89 -11.67 7.59
N ILE A 242 4.94 -12.09 8.85
CA ILE A 242 5.27 -11.25 9.99
C ILE A 242 6.62 -11.72 10.51
N PHE A 243 7.61 -10.83 10.40
CA PHE A 243 8.97 -11.07 10.87
C PHE A 243 9.09 -10.65 12.32
N PHE A 244 9.64 -11.53 13.13
CA PHE A 244 9.95 -11.28 14.53
C PHE A 244 11.46 -11.29 14.74
N SER A 245 11.92 -10.52 15.72
CA SER A 245 13.31 -10.50 16.16
C SER A 245 13.72 -11.73 16.97
N ASP A 246 12.76 -12.37 17.64
CA ASP A 246 12.99 -13.37 18.69
C ASP A 246 12.44 -14.77 18.37
N ARG A 247 11.72 -14.92 17.25
CA ARG A 247 11.05 -16.17 16.89
C ARG A 247 10.91 -16.31 15.36
N PRO A 248 10.53 -17.50 14.84
CA PRO A 248 10.34 -17.70 13.42
C PRO A 248 9.29 -16.78 12.78
N VAL A 249 9.39 -16.60 11.47
CA VAL A 249 8.42 -15.85 10.67
C VAL A 249 7.04 -16.49 10.79
N LEU A 250 6.04 -15.70 11.16
CA LEU A 250 4.64 -16.11 11.14
C LEU A 250 4.07 -15.87 9.75
N ARG A 251 3.55 -16.94 9.13
CA ARG A 251 2.80 -16.87 7.87
C ARG A 251 1.32 -16.88 8.19
N ALA A 252 0.72 -15.68 8.22
CA ALA A 252 -0.68 -15.53 8.59
C ALA A 252 -1.58 -16.14 7.50
N CYS A 253 -2.28 -17.21 7.83
CA CYS A 253 -3.33 -17.82 7.01
C CYS A 253 -4.34 -18.55 7.89
N ASN A 254 -5.54 -18.81 7.33
CA ASN A 254 -6.51 -19.66 8.00
C ASN A 254 -6.12 -21.14 7.90
N SER A 255 -6.28 -21.86 9.01
CA SER A 255 -6.30 -23.32 8.97
C SER A 255 -7.52 -23.80 8.18
N ARG A 256 -7.43 -25.03 7.63
CA ARG A 256 -8.55 -25.66 6.94
C ARG A 256 -9.79 -25.76 7.84
N GLU A 257 -9.63 -26.12 9.10
CA GLU A 257 -10.74 -26.24 10.05
C GLU A 257 -11.40 -24.88 10.31
N THR A 258 -10.62 -23.82 10.50
CA THR A 258 -11.12 -22.47 10.70
C THR A 258 -11.90 -21.99 9.47
N LEU A 259 -11.36 -22.22 8.27
CA LEU A 259 -12.01 -21.83 7.03
C LEU A 259 -13.30 -22.64 6.78
N GLU A 260 -13.32 -23.94 7.06
CA GLU A 260 -14.54 -24.77 6.96
C GLU A 260 -15.65 -24.28 7.90
N LYS A 261 -15.30 -23.91 9.15
CA LYS A 261 -16.25 -23.29 10.09
C LYS A 261 -16.80 -21.98 9.57
N HIS A 262 -15.91 -21.12 9.03
CA HIS A 262 -16.28 -19.84 8.43
C HIS A 262 -17.23 -20.02 7.23
N LEU A 263 -16.85 -20.86 6.26
CA LEU A 263 -17.66 -21.13 5.05
C LEU A 263 -19.03 -21.73 5.40
N LYS A 264 -19.10 -22.54 6.46
CA LYS A 264 -20.39 -23.07 6.97
C LYS A 264 -21.26 -21.95 7.55
N ALA A 265 -20.68 -21.01 8.29
CA ALA A 265 -21.40 -19.88 8.87
C ALA A 265 -21.89 -18.89 7.79
N THR A 266 -21.05 -18.59 6.80
CA THR A 266 -21.35 -17.63 5.72
C THR A 266 -22.08 -18.24 4.54
N LYS A 267 -22.13 -19.58 4.45
CA LYS A 267 -22.60 -20.34 3.27
C LYS A 267 -21.86 -19.96 1.99
N GLY A 268 -20.56 -19.63 2.10
CA GLY A 268 -19.72 -19.18 0.98
C GLY A 268 -20.06 -17.78 0.45
N LYS A 269 -20.96 -17.03 1.10
CA LYS A 269 -21.30 -15.67 0.66
C LYS A 269 -20.21 -14.67 1.05
N VAL A 270 -20.10 -13.61 0.28
CA VAL A 270 -19.24 -12.47 0.59
C VAL A 270 -19.84 -11.67 1.75
N PHE A 271 -19.00 -11.37 2.73
CA PHE A 271 -19.27 -10.43 3.82
C PHE A 271 -18.22 -9.31 3.84
N THR A 272 -18.67 -8.06 3.79
CA THR A 272 -17.88 -6.84 3.93
C THR A 272 -18.43 -5.97 5.07
N ARG A 273 -17.74 -4.88 5.40
CA ARG A 273 -18.26 -3.86 6.32
C ARG A 273 -17.76 -2.48 5.95
N PHE A 274 -18.63 -1.49 6.09
CA PHE A 274 -18.28 -0.08 6.11
C PHE A 274 -18.27 0.40 7.57
N PRO A 275 -17.10 0.69 8.17
CA PRO A 275 -17.00 0.97 9.60
C PRO A 275 -16.70 2.45 9.94
N PRO A 276 -17.64 3.40 9.78
CA PRO A 276 -17.38 4.81 10.07
C PRO A 276 -17.36 5.11 11.58
N GLU A 277 -16.50 6.05 11.99
CA GLU A 277 -16.56 6.64 13.33
C GLU A 277 -17.75 7.63 13.42
N PRO A 278 -18.66 7.51 14.41
CA PRO A 278 -19.85 8.35 14.56
C PRO A 278 -19.54 9.70 15.22
N ASN A 279 -18.52 10.38 14.72
CA ASN A 279 -17.96 11.58 15.34
C ASN A 279 -17.80 12.76 14.38
N GLY A 280 -18.29 12.63 13.14
CA GLY A 280 -18.24 13.67 12.12
C GLY A 280 -19.06 13.33 10.87
N TYR A 281 -19.24 14.32 10.00
CA TYR A 281 -19.95 14.15 8.74
C TYR A 281 -19.09 13.44 7.69
N LEU A 282 -19.71 12.52 6.94
CA LEU A 282 -19.06 11.83 5.83
C LEU A 282 -18.74 12.83 4.70
N HIS A 283 -17.53 12.74 4.16
CA HIS A 283 -17.09 13.42 2.94
C HIS A 283 -16.97 12.51 1.72
N ILE A 284 -16.74 13.08 0.54
CA ILE A 284 -16.61 12.37 -0.75
C ILE A 284 -15.66 11.16 -0.73
N GLY A 285 -14.60 11.20 0.06
CA GLY A 285 -13.72 10.03 0.25
C GLY A 285 -14.43 8.79 0.80
N HIS A 286 -15.47 8.95 1.63
CA HIS A 286 -16.29 7.83 2.13
C HIS A 286 -17.22 7.26 1.06
N ALA A 287 -17.54 8.01 -0.01
CA ALA A 287 -18.26 7.42 -1.14
C ALA A 287 -17.43 6.33 -1.81
N LYS A 288 -16.09 6.49 -1.87
CA LYS A 288 -15.20 5.42 -2.33
C LYS A 288 -15.23 4.20 -1.40
N ALA A 289 -15.19 4.43 -0.08
CA ALA A 289 -15.30 3.34 0.88
C ALA A 289 -16.63 2.57 0.73
N MET A 290 -17.76 3.29 0.69
CA MET A 290 -19.07 2.67 0.48
C MET A 290 -19.15 1.90 -0.85
N PHE A 291 -18.63 2.47 -1.95
CA PHE A 291 -18.59 1.79 -3.24
C PHE A 291 -17.78 0.49 -3.21
N VAL A 292 -16.66 0.48 -2.47
CA VAL A 292 -15.82 -0.71 -2.35
C VAL A 292 -16.49 -1.76 -1.46
N ASP A 293 -16.95 -1.36 -0.27
CA ASP A 293 -17.53 -2.26 0.73
C ASP A 293 -18.91 -2.80 0.33
N PHE A 294 -19.89 -1.91 0.09
CA PHE A 294 -21.23 -2.30 -0.29
C PHE A 294 -21.28 -2.81 -1.72
N GLY A 295 -20.48 -2.22 -2.62
CA GLY A 295 -20.48 -2.62 -4.02
C GLY A 295 -19.94 -4.03 -4.25
N LEU A 296 -18.87 -4.44 -3.55
CA LEU A 296 -18.38 -5.82 -3.62
C LEU A 296 -19.43 -6.82 -3.12
N ALA A 297 -20.08 -6.52 -2.00
CA ALA A 297 -21.15 -7.36 -1.48
C ALA A 297 -22.31 -7.45 -2.47
N LYS A 298 -22.75 -6.32 -3.04
CA LYS A 298 -23.86 -6.28 -4.01
C LYS A 298 -23.53 -7.05 -5.30
N ASP A 299 -22.33 -6.86 -5.84
CA ASP A 299 -21.85 -7.53 -7.06
C ASP A 299 -21.85 -9.05 -6.90
N ARG A 300 -21.45 -9.55 -5.72
CA ARG A 300 -21.32 -10.98 -5.44
C ARG A 300 -22.50 -11.59 -4.68
N GLY A 301 -23.64 -10.90 -4.59
CA GLY A 301 -24.83 -11.40 -3.88
C GLY A 301 -24.61 -11.68 -2.38
N GLY A 302 -23.64 -10.97 -1.79
CA GLY A 302 -23.23 -11.03 -0.40
C GLY A 302 -23.91 -9.98 0.49
N PHE A 303 -23.26 -9.66 1.61
CA PHE A 303 -23.77 -8.80 2.65
C PHE A 303 -22.72 -7.80 3.12
N CYS A 304 -23.13 -6.56 3.36
CA CYS A 304 -22.27 -5.52 3.92
C CYS A 304 -22.86 -5.01 5.23
N TYR A 305 -22.07 -5.08 6.30
CA TYR A 305 -22.41 -4.44 7.57
C TYR A 305 -22.19 -2.92 7.50
N LEU A 306 -23.09 -2.16 8.14
CA LEU A 306 -22.79 -0.80 8.57
C LEU A 306 -22.40 -0.88 10.04
N ARG A 307 -21.11 -0.80 10.34
CA ARG A 307 -20.60 -0.98 11.70
C ARG A 307 -20.13 0.35 12.27
N TYR A 308 -20.81 0.89 13.28
CA TYR A 308 -20.29 2.08 13.94
C TYR A 308 -19.06 1.72 14.77
N ASP A 309 -17.95 2.40 14.49
CA ASP A 309 -16.76 2.35 15.32
C ASP A 309 -16.89 3.34 16.48
N ASP A 310 -17.61 2.89 17.50
CA ASP A 310 -17.94 3.64 18.70
C ASP A 310 -16.99 3.35 19.87
N THR A 311 -15.79 2.84 19.61
CA THR A 311 -14.81 2.48 20.67
C THR A 311 -14.43 3.62 21.63
N ASN A 312 -14.64 4.89 21.24
CA ASN A 312 -14.35 6.06 22.06
C ASN A 312 -15.65 6.69 22.63
N PRO A 313 -15.90 6.61 23.96
CA PRO A 313 -17.13 7.11 24.58
C PRO A 313 -17.30 8.63 24.51
N GLU A 314 -16.23 9.40 24.30
CA GLU A 314 -16.30 10.88 24.25
C GLU A 314 -16.66 11.43 22.85
N ALA A 315 -16.47 10.63 21.80
CA ALA A 315 -16.51 11.10 20.42
C ALA A 315 -17.87 10.93 19.75
N GLU A 316 -18.70 10.02 20.26
CA GLU A 316 -19.96 9.62 19.64
C GLU A 316 -21.07 10.64 19.90
N LYS A 317 -21.79 11.02 18.84
CA LYS A 317 -23.02 11.83 18.93
C LYS A 317 -24.12 11.23 18.08
N LYS A 318 -25.33 11.17 18.64
CA LYS A 318 -26.52 10.68 17.94
C LYS A 318 -26.75 11.37 16.59
N GLU A 319 -26.52 12.68 16.51
CA GLU A 319 -26.59 13.45 15.25
C GLU A 319 -25.75 12.83 14.11
N TYR A 320 -24.53 12.38 14.41
CA TYR A 320 -23.66 11.78 13.40
C TYR A 320 -24.08 10.38 13.00
N ILE A 321 -24.60 9.59 13.95
CA ILE A 321 -25.17 8.26 13.69
C ILE A 321 -26.34 8.39 12.72
N ASP A 322 -27.33 9.21 13.08
CA ASP A 322 -28.54 9.43 12.29
C ASP A 322 -28.17 9.94 10.88
N HIS A 323 -27.21 10.87 10.79
CA HIS A 323 -26.75 11.41 9.52
C HIS A 323 -25.96 10.40 8.66
N ILE A 324 -25.11 9.55 9.26
CA ILE A 324 -24.38 8.51 8.52
C ILE A 324 -25.38 7.55 7.88
N GLU A 325 -26.38 7.08 8.63
CA GLU A 325 -27.42 6.20 8.09
C GLU A 325 -28.19 6.89 6.95
N GLU A 326 -28.58 8.15 7.13
CA GLU A 326 -29.25 8.93 6.09
C GLU A 326 -28.42 9.00 4.80
N ILE A 327 -27.12 9.27 4.92
CA ILE A 327 -26.21 9.36 3.77
C ILE A 327 -26.00 8.01 3.10
N VAL A 328 -25.86 6.93 3.87
CA VAL A 328 -25.72 5.56 3.31
C VAL A 328 -26.95 5.23 2.46
N ARG A 329 -28.15 5.49 2.98
CA ARG A 329 -29.41 5.28 2.24
C ARG A 329 -29.53 6.21 1.03
N TRP A 330 -29.16 7.49 1.18
CA TRP A 330 -29.16 8.45 0.07
C TRP A 330 -28.20 8.04 -1.06
N MET A 331 -27.06 7.45 -0.73
CA MET A 331 -26.10 6.90 -1.68
C MET A 331 -26.57 5.58 -2.34
N GLU A 332 -27.80 5.14 -2.06
CA GLU A 332 -28.46 3.95 -2.60
C GLU A 332 -27.82 2.62 -2.16
N TRP A 333 -27.23 2.62 -0.96
CA TRP A 333 -26.74 1.42 -0.30
C TRP A 333 -27.69 0.98 0.80
N GLU A 334 -27.91 -0.32 0.91
CA GLU A 334 -28.71 -0.92 1.99
C GLU A 334 -27.81 -1.81 2.87
N PRO A 335 -27.63 -1.48 4.16
CA PRO A 335 -26.93 -2.34 5.09
C PRO A 335 -27.65 -3.67 5.31
N PHE A 336 -26.89 -4.78 5.31
CA PHE A 336 -27.41 -6.08 5.73
C PHE A 336 -27.82 -6.05 7.20
N LYS A 337 -26.95 -5.46 8.03
CA LYS A 337 -27.16 -5.25 9.46
C LYS A 337 -26.39 -4.02 9.91
N ILE A 338 -27.00 -3.25 10.81
CA ILE A 338 -26.34 -2.17 11.54
C ILE A 338 -25.83 -2.77 12.86
N THR A 339 -24.54 -2.59 13.14
CA THR A 339 -23.88 -3.07 14.36
C THR A 339 -23.04 -1.97 14.97
N TYR A 340 -22.71 -2.12 16.24
CA TYR A 340 -21.83 -1.23 16.98
C TYR A 340 -20.64 -2.03 17.48
N THR A 341 -19.45 -1.44 17.51
CA THR A 341 -18.29 -2.13 18.10
C THR A 341 -18.53 -2.40 19.59
N SER A 342 -19.29 -1.53 20.25
CA SER A 342 -19.73 -1.70 21.63
C SER A 342 -20.67 -2.90 21.87
N ASP A 343 -21.35 -3.42 20.84
CA ASP A 343 -22.13 -4.68 20.94
C ASP A 343 -21.23 -5.86 21.34
N TYR A 344 -19.93 -5.78 21.00
CA TYR A 344 -18.94 -6.83 21.20
C TYR A 344 -18.00 -6.57 22.39
N PHE A 345 -18.24 -5.56 23.24
CA PHE A 345 -17.33 -5.25 24.35
C PHE A 345 -17.13 -6.41 25.32
N GLN A 346 -18.15 -7.25 25.52
CA GLN A 346 -18.02 -8.44 26.36
C GLN A 346 -17.07 -9.46 25.71
N ASP A 347 -17.28 -9.82 24.45
CA ASP A 347 -16.40 -10.74 23.70
C ASP A 347 -14.97 -10.20 23.64
N LEU A 348 -14.81 -8.90 23.36
CA LEU A 348 -13.52 -8.23 23.31
C LEU A 348 -12.77 -8.31 24.66
N TYR A 349 -13.48 -8.14 25.77
CA TYR A 349 -12.91 -8.26 27.11
C TYR A 349 -12.49 -9.69 27.43
N GLU A 350 -13.32 -10.68 27.10
CA GLU A 350 -13.01 -12.10 27.31
C GLU A 350 -11.79 -12.54 26.49
N LEU A 351 -11.70 -12.08 25.24
CA LEU A 351 -10.53 -12.30 24.39
C LEU A 351 -9.28 -11.59 24.94
N ALA A 352 -9.43 -10.44 25.60
CA ALA A 352 -8.29 -9.74 26.21
C ALA A 352 -7.76 -10.51 27.41
N VAL A 353 -8.66 -11.05 28.23
CA VAL A 353 -8.32 -11.96 29.34
C VAL A 353 -7.60 -13.21 28.79
N GLU A 354 -8.09 -13.78 27.70
CA GLU A 354 -7.43 -14.93 27.05
C GLU A 354 -6.05 -14.58 26.50
N LEU A 355 -5.89 -13.39 25.89
CA LEU A 355 -4.60 -12.90 25.41
C LEU A 355 -3.58 -12.78 26.56
N ILE A 356 -4.01 -12.32 27.74
CA ILE A 356 -3.17 -12.27 28.95
C ILE A 356 -2.81 -13.69 29.40
N ARG A 357 -3.78 -14.62 29.44
CA ARG A 357 -3.54 -16.03 29.84
C ARG A 357 -2.53 -16.73 28.94
N ARG A 358 -2.52 -16.41 27.65
CA ARG A 358 -1.53 -16.91 26.67
C ARG A 358 -0.17 -16.21 26.76
N GLY A 359 -0.01 -15.23 27.66
CA GLY A 359 1.24 -14.47 27.79
C GLY A 359 1.48 -13.46 26.66
N HIS A 360 0.42 -13.09 25.91
CA HIS A 360 0.48 -12.17 24.78
C HIS A 360 -0.07 -10.78 25.11
N ALA A 361 -0.38 -10.50 26.36
CA ALA A 361 -0.71 -9.15 26.83
C ALA A 361 -0.32 -8.98 28.31
N TYR A 362 -0.07 -7.73 28.70
CA TYR A 362 0.30 -7.35 30.05
C TYR A 362 -0.27 -5.99 30.41
N VAL A 363 -0.56 -5.75 31.69
CA VAL A 363 -0.95 -4.42 32.18
C VAL A 363 0.31 -3.57 32.34
N ASP A 364 0.27 -2.33 31.88
CA ASP A 364 1.38 -1.38 31.89
C ASP A 364 0.99 -0.12 32.66
N HIS A 365 1.93 0.44 33.44
CA HIS A 365 1.76 1.70 34.19
C HIS A 365 2.63 2.83 33.65
N GLN A 366 3.30 2.65 32.50
CA GLN A 366 3.98 3.74 31.81
C GLN A 366 2.98 4.86 31.48
N THR A 367 3.42 6.10 31.72
CA THR A 367 2.78 7.30 31.21
C THR A 367 2.84 7.35 29.67
N PRO A 368 1.95 8.10 28.99
CA PRO A 368 2.01 8.26 27.54
C PRO A 368 3.37 8.71 27.02
N GLU A 369 4.06 9.58 27.76
CA GLU A 369 5.39 10.10 27.45
C GLU A 369 6.45 8.99 27.54
N GLU A 370 6.41 8.18 28.60
CA GLU A 370 7.31 7.02 28.77
C GLU A 370 7.06 5.96 27.69
N ILE A 371 5.79 5.66 27.36
CA ILE A 371 5.47 4.71 26.27
C ILE A 371 6.08 5.20 24.96
N LYS A 372 5.95 6.50 24.66
CA LYS A 372 6.53 7.10 23.46
C LYS A 372 8.06 6.97 23.46
N GLU A 373 8.71 7.38 24.55
CA GLU A 373 10.16 7.30 24.70
C GLU A 373 10.68 5.87 24.55
N TYR A 374 10.04 4.90 25.20
CA TYR A 374 10.43 3.50 25.13
C TYR A 374 10.23 2.91 23.73
N ARG A 375 9.16 3.29 23.02
CA ARG A 375 8.97 2.90 21.62
C ARG A 375 10.03 3.49 20.70
N GLU A 376 10.39 4.76 20.89
CA GLU A 376 11.47 5.41 20.11
C GLU A 376 12.82 4.74 20.34
N LYS A 377 13.10 4.33 21.59
CA LYS A 377 14.32 3.61 21.98
C LYS A 377 14.26 2.09 21.74
N LYS A 378 13.15 1.56 21.24
CA LYS A 378 12.87 0.11 21.13
C LYS A 378 13.13 -0.64 22.45
N MET A 379 12.73 -0.08 23.59
CA MET A 379 12.90 -0.68 24.92
C MET A 379 11.62 -1.34 25.41
N ASN A 380 11.74 -2.51 26.02
CA ASN A 380 10.63 -3.16 26.70
C ASN A 380 10.17 -2.32 27.90
N SER A 381 8.86 -2.24 28.11
CA SER A 381 8.30 -1.66 29.33
C SER A 381 8.85 -2.42 30.56
N PRO A 382 9.14 -1.74 31.69
CA PRO A 382 9.54 -2.40 32.95
C PRO A 382 8.51 -3.43 33.43
N TRP A 383 7.27 -3.31 32.96
CA TRP A 383 6.14 -4.13 33.36
C TRP A 383 5.83 -5.27 32.38
N ARG A 384 6.57 -5.40 31.28
CA ARG A 384 6.32 -6.36 30.20
C ARG A 384 6.37 -7.82 30.62
N ASP A 385 7.20 -8.14 31.60
CA ASP A 385 7.46 -9.51 32.07
C ASP A 385 6.82 -9.81 33.43
N ARG A 386 5.87 -8.97 33.87
CA ARG A 386 5.10 -9.26 35.09
C ARG A 386 4.36 -10.60 34.99
N PRO A 387 4.12 -11.30 36.11
CA PRO A 387 3.36 -12.55 36.11
C PRO A 387 1.97 -12.40 35.47
N ILE A 388 1.52 -13.44 34.77
CA ILE A 388 0.18 -13.51 34.16
C ILE A 388 -0.91 -13.25 35.19
N SER A 389 -0.79 -13.85 36.38
CA SER A 389 -1.75 -13.67 37.49
C SER A 389 -1.86 -12.22 37.96
N GLU A 390 -0.76 -11.46 37.92
CA GLU A 390 -0.75 -10.05 38.27
C GLU A 390 -1.46 -9.21 37.21
N SER A 391 -1.17 -9.45 35.92
CA SER A 391 -1.89 -8.78 34.82
C SER A 391 -3.39 -9.06 34.84
N LEU A 392 -3.81 -10.30 35.12
CA LEU A 392 -5.22 -10.67 35.22
C LEU A 392 -5.92 -9.92 36.35
N LYS A 393 -5.30 -9.87 37.54
CA LYS A 393 -5.83 -9.14 38.69
C LYS A 393 -5.97 -7.65 38.37
N LEU A 394 -4.92 -7.04 37.84
CA LEU A 394 -4.93 -5.61 37.54
C LEU A 394 -5.91 -5.25 36.42
N PHE A 395 -6.06 -6.10 35.41
CA PHE A 395 -7.03 -5.86 34.34
C PHE A 395 -8.49 -5.96 34.84
N ASP A 396 -8.78 -6.84 35.81
CA ASP A 396 -10.06 -6.84 36.53
C ASP A 396 -10.24 -5.56 37.37
N GLU A 397 -9.21 -5.12 38.09
CA GLU A 397 -9.24 -3.86 38.85
C GLU A 397 -9.46 -2.64 37.94
N MET A 398 -8.86 -2.63 36.74
CA MET A 398 -9.12 -1.61 35.71
C MET A 398 -10.61 -1.64 35.31
N LYS A 399 -11.18 -2.82 35.01
CA LYS A 399 -12.60 -2.96 34.64
C LYS A 399 -13.56 -2.51 35.74
N ARG A 400 -13.19 -2.72 37.01
CA ARG A 400 -13.97 -2.34 38.19
C ARG A 400 -13.79 -0.87 38.58
N GLY A 401 -13.02 -0.10 37.83
CA GLY A 401 -12.80 1.33 38.08
C GLY A 401 -11.95 1.61 39.32
N MET A 402 -11.10 0.67 39.74
CA MET A 402 -10.24 0.82 40.92
C MET A 402 -8.93 1.57 40.62
N ILE A 403 -8.68 1.88 39.35
CA ILE A 403 -7.47 2.57 38.86
C ILE A 403 -7.91 3.81 38.08
N GLU A 404 -7.26 4.95 38.33
CA GLU A 404 -7.59 6.21 37.67
C GLU A 404 -7.25 6.22 36.16
N GLU A 405 -7.88 7.12 35.39
CA GLU A 405 -7.57 7.31 33.98
C GLU A 405 -6.08 7.58 33.75
N GLY A 406 -5.51 6.92 32.74
CA GLY A 406 -4.11 7.10 32.35
C GLY A 406 -3.08 6.44 33.29
N LYS A 407 -3.49 5.86 34.43
CA LYS A 407 -2.58 5.17 35.37
C LYS A 407 -2.30 3.72 35.01
N ALA A 408 -3.12 3.12 34.15
CA ALA A 408 -2.87 1.78 33.61
C ALA A 408 -3.44 1.63 32.20
N THR A 409 -2.79 0.79 31.40
CA THR A 409 -3.25 0.34 30.09
C THR A 409 -3.02 -1.15 29.93
N LEU A 410 -3.86 -1.83 29.16
CA LEU A 410 -3.50 -3.18 28.69
C LEU A 410 -2.72 -3.03 27.39
N ARG A 411 -1.56 -3.68 27.28
CA ARG A 411 -0.73 -3.69 26.07
C ARG A 411 -0.58 -5.11 25.54
N MET A 412 -0.64 -5.24 24.22
CA MET A 412 -0.28 -6.45 23.50
C MET A 412 1.23 -6.67 23.64
N LYS A 413 1.67 -7.91 23.85
CA LYS A 413 3.08 -8.30 23.99
C LYS A 413 3.59 -8.83 22.64
N GLN A 414 3.92 -7.90 21.76
CA GLN A 414 4.35 -8.12 20.39
C GLN A 414 5.88 -8.19 20.30
N ASP A 415 6.51 -7.36 19.45
CA ASP A 415 7.96 -7.32 19.23
C ASP A 415 8.46 -5.89 19.13
N MET A 416 9.07 -5.42 20.21
CA MET A 416 9.65 -4.07 20.32
C MET A 416 10.86 -3.87 19.40
N GLN A 417 11.49 -4.92 18.89
CA GLN A 417 12.65 -4.81 17.99
C GLN A 417 12.27 -4.84 16.51
N SER A 418 11.01 -5.11 16.18
CA SER A 418 10.49 -5.17 14.81
C SER A 418 10.87 -3.93 13.98
N ASP A 419 10.98 -4.08 12.66
CA ASP A 419 11.11 -2.95 11.74
C ASP A 419 9.77 -2.24 11.50
N ASN A 420 8.66 -2.88 11.87
CA ASN A 420 7.32 -2.31 11.81
C ASN A 420 6.90 -1.77 13.18
N PHE A 421 6.75 -0.44 13.28
CA PHE A 421 6.38 0.25 14.52
C PHE A 421 5.00 -0.15 15.06
N ASN A 422 4.11 -0.71 14.22
CA ASN A 422 2.82 -1.24 14.68
C ASN A 422 2.96 -2.59 15.42
N MET A 423 4.17 -3.11 15.58
CA MET A 423 4.46 -4.27 16.44
C MET A 423 5.04 -3.87 17.80
N TYR A 424 5.07 -2.57 18.14
CA TYR A 424 5.67 -2.07 19.39
C TYR A 424 4.69 -2.06 20.55
N ASP A 425 4.31 -3.27 20.98
CA ASP A 425 3.41 -3.52 22.10
C ASP A 425 2.23 -2.53 22.11
N LEU A 426 1.37 -2.64 21.09
CA LEU A 426 0.21 -1.77 20.88
C LEU A 426 -0.72 -1.81 22.10
N ILE A 427 -1.37 -0.66 22.38
CA ILE A 427 -2.30 -0.56 23.50
C ILE A 427 -3.61 -1.23 23.10
N ALA A 428 -4.05 -2.22 23.87
CA ALA A 428 -5.32 -2.91 23.69
C ALA A 428 -6.46 -2.22 24.44
N TYR A 429 -6.27 -1.77 25.68
CA TYR A 429 -7.30 -1.10 26.48
C TYR A 429 -6.79 0.15 27.20
N ARG A 430 -7.69 1.11 27.37
CA ARG A 430 -7.50 2.31 28.20
C ARG A 430 -8.66 2.48 29.17
N ILE A 431 -8.40 3.11 30.31
CA ILE A 431 -9.42 3.48 31.28
C ILE A 431 -10.04 4.83 30.87
N LYS A 432 -11.37 4.90 30.86
CA LYS A 432 -12.17 6.12 30.70
C LYS A 432 -13.42 6.01 31.57
N PHE A 433 -13.72 7.01 32.38
CA PHE A 433 -14.91 7.04 33.23
C PHE A 433 -16.10 7.75 32.57
N THR A 434 -15.91 8.37 31.41
CA THR A 434 -17.01 8.90 30.60
C THR A 434 -17.96 7.75 30.22
N PRO A 435 -19.28 7.85 30.52
CA PRO A 435 -20.27 6.88 30.09
C PRO A 435 -20.32 6.76 28.57
N HIS A 436 -20.48 5.55 28.06
CA HIS A 436 -20.58 5.31 26.63
C HIS A 436 -22.02 5.63 26.14
N PRO A 437 -22.20 6.36 25.02
CA PRO A 437 -23.55 6.72 24.56
C PRO A 437 -24.42 5.52 24.20
N HIS A 438 -23.86 4.50 23.55
CA HIS A 438 -24.53 3.22 23.29
C HIS A 438 -24.51 2.23 24.48
N ALA A 439 -23.34 1.88 25.03
CA ALA A 439 -23.18 0.84 26.06
C ALA A 439 -23.43 1.29 27.52
N GLY A 440 -23.72 2.58 27.76
CA GLY A 440 -23.98 3.13 29.09
C GLY A 440 -22.76 3.16 30.00
N ASP A 441 -22.99 3.00 31.31
CA ASP A 441 -22.00 3.04 32.38
C ASP A 441 -21.46 1.65 32.79
N LYS A 442 -21.80 0.61 32.02
CA LYS A 442 -21.36 -0.77 32.27
C LYS A 442 -19.84 -0.96 32.18
N TRP A 443 -19.16 -0.08 31.45
CA TRP A 443 -17.72 -0.18 31.18
C TRP A 443 -17.00 1.11 31.56
N CYS A 444 -15.82 0.96 32.15
CA CYS A 444 -14.86 2.06 32.34
C CYS A 444 -13.49 1.77 31.73
N ILE A 445 -13.39 0.67 30.96
CA ILE A 445 -12.26 0.34 30.11
C ILE A 445 -12.75 0.14 28.69
N TYR A 446 -12.03 0.69 27.73
CA TYR A 446 -12.44 0.66 26.33
C TYR A 446 -11.30 0.13 25.46
N PRO A 447 -11.62 -0.76 24.49
CA PRO A 447 -10.63 -1.29 23.57
C PRO A 447 -10.16 -0.19 22.62
N SER A 448 -8.90 -0.29 22.17
CA SER A 448 -8.40 0.55 21.08
C SER A 448 -8.90 0.05 19.73
N TYR A 449 -8.86 0.94 18.73
CA TYR A 449 -9.14 0.60 17.33
C TYR A 449 -8.35 -0.63 16.85
N ASP A 450 -7.04 -0.64 17.09
CA ASP A 450 -6.15 -1.71 16.64
C ASP A 450 -6.50 -3.08 17.25
N TYR A 451 -7.09 -3.07 18.44
CA TYR A 451 -7.53 -4.27 19.13
C TYR A 451 -8.92 -4.72 18.68
N SER A 452 -9.89 -3.81 18.67
CA SER A 452 -11.29 -4.15 18.40
C SER A 452 -11.54 -4.50 16.94
N HIS A 453 -11.02 -3.70 16.01
CA HIS A 453 -11.45 -3.73 14.62
C HIS A 453 -11.21 -5.10 13.96
N CYS A 454 -10.03 -5.70 14.16
CA CYS A 454 -9.70 -7.00 13.60
C CYS A 454 -10.51 -8.14 14.24
N ILE A 455 -10.70 -8.09 15.56
CA ILE A 455 -11.47 -9.10 16.29
C ILE A 455 -12.92 -9.06 15.84
N VAL A 456 -13.53 -7.88 15.73
CA VAL A 456 -14.92 -7.77 15.30
C VAL A 456 -15.09 -8.17 13.84
N ASP A 457 -14.12 -7.90 12.95
CA ASP A 457 -14.13 -8.47 11.60
C ASP A 457 -14.16 -10.01 11.63
N SER A 458 -13.43 -10.63 12.55
CA SER A 458 -13.46 -12.09 12.73
C SER A 458 -14.81 -12.59 13.25
N LEU A 459 -15.35 -11.93 14.28
CA LEU A 459 -16.65 -12.29 14.90
C LEU A 459 -17.82 -12.15 13.93
N GLU A 460 -17.81 -11.09 13.11
CA GLU A 460 -18.81 -10.85 12.07
C GLU A 460 -18.60 -11.72 10.81
N ASN A 461 -17.59 -12.60 10.81
CA ASN A 461 -17.24 -13.44 9.66
C ASN A 461 -17.03 -12.60 8.39
N ILE A 462 -16.32 -11.49 8.49
CA ILE A 462 -15.99 -10.65 7.35
C ILE A 462 -15.07 -11.43 6.41
N THR A 463 -15.51 -11.61 5.16
CA THR A 463 -14.67 -12.25 4.13
C THR A 463 -13.61 -11.28 3.63
N HIS A 464 -13.99 -10.03 3.39
CA HIS A 464 -13.18 -9.00 2.77
C HIS A 464 -13.17 -7.75 3.66
N SER A 465 -12.09 -7.58 4.41
CA SER A 465 -11.83 -6.40 5.24
C SER A 465 -11.13 -5.35 4.39
N LEU A 466 -11.90 -4.46 3.78
CA LEU A 466 -11.38 -3.46 2.86
C LEU A 466 -11.11 -2.15 3.62
N CYS A 467 -9.94 -1.56 3.44
CA CYS A 467 -9.55 -0.31 4.10
C CYS A 467 -8.64 0.53 3.21
N THR A 468 -8.16 1.67 3.69
CA THR A 468 -7.29 2.54 2.90
C THR A 468 -5.81 2.20 3.10
N LEU A 469 -4.96 2.52 2.12
CA LEU A 469 -3.51 2.24 2.15
C LEU A 469 -2.77 2.79 3.37
N GLU A 470 -3.30 3.82 4.03
CA GLU A 470 -2.73 4.34 5.27
C GLU A 470 -2.65 3.28 6.40
N PHE A 471 -3.42 2.20 6.29
CA PHE A 471 -3.45 1.10 7.25
C PHE A 471 -2.60 -0.11 6.84
N GLU A 472 -1.91 -0.09 5.69
CA GLU A 472 -1.10 -1.21 5.19
C GLU A 472 -0.07 -1.67 6.23
N THR A 473 0.62 -0.72 6.89
CA THR A 473 1.61 -1.03 7.93
C THR A 473 1.01 -1.69 9.18
N ARG A 474 -0.31 -1.61 9.40
CA ARG A 474 -1.01 -2.26 10.52
C ARG A 474 -1.47 -3.68 10.19
N ARG A 475 -1.30 -4.14 8.94
CA ARG A 475 -1.66 -5.49 8.53
C ARG A 475 -0.94 -6.55 9.38
N ALA A 476 0.34 -6.32 9.71
CA ALA A 476 1.11 -7.22 10.57
C ALA A 476 0.48 -7.35 11.97
N SER A 477 0.11 -6.24 12.61
CA SER A 477 -0.53 -6.27 13.93
C SER A 477 -1.94 -6.85 13.89
N TYR A 478 -2.68 -6.62 12.80
CA TYR A 478 -4.01 -7.19 12.56
C TYR A 478 -3.95 -8.72 12.59
N TYR A 479 -3.12 -9.33 11.74
CA TYR A 479 -3.04 -10.79 11.67
C TYR A 479 -2.34 -11.40 12.87
N TRP A 480 -1.36 -10.71 13.48
CA TRP A 480 -0.75 -11.18 14.72
C TRP A 480 -1.78 -11.38 15.83
N LEU A 481 -2.70 -10.44 16.01
CA LEU A 481 -3.70 -10.51 17.07
C LEU A 481 -4.69 -11.66 16.83
N LEU A 482 -5.13 -11.84 15.59
CA LEU A 482 -6.03 -12.95 15.23
C LEU A 482 -5.35 -14.31 15.38
N ASP A 483 -4.09 -14.44 14.98
CA ASP A 483 -3.28 -15.65 15.17
C ASP A 483 -3.07 -15.97 16.66
N ALA A 484 -2.67 -14.98 17.47
CA ALA A 484 -2.45 -15.13 18.91
C ALA A 484 -3.72 -15.61 19.66
N LEU A 485 -4.90 -15.22 19.18
CA LEU A 485 -6.19 -15.64 19.73
C LEU A 485 -6.75 -16.92 19.07
N GLY A 486 -6.18 -17.38 17.96
CA GLY A 486 -6.69 -18.53 17.20
C GLY A 486 -8.03 -18.24 16.51
N LEU A 487 -8.23 -16.99 16.09
CA LEU A 487 -9.44 -16.51 15.43
C LEU A 487 -9.35 -16.64 13.90
N TYR A 488 -10.50 -16.61 13.24
CA TYR A 488 -10.57 -16.53 11.78
C TYR A 488 -9.91 -15.23 11.28
N GLN A 489 -9.19 -15.31 10.18
CA GLN A 489 -8.41 -14.24 9.57
C GLN A 489 -9.09 -13.76 8.27
N PRO A 490 -9.81 -12.62 8.30
CA PRO A 490 -10.39 -12.00 7.11
C PRO A 490 -9.34 -11.64 6.07
N TYR A 491 -9.71 -11.69 4.78
CA TYR A 491 -8.85 -11.16 3.72
C TYR A 491 -8.83 -9.63 3.79
N VAL A 492 -7.68 -9.07 4.17
CA VAL A 492 -7.45 -7.61 4.22
C VAL A 492 -6.92 -7.12 2.88
N TRP A 493 -7.53 -6.05 2.36
CA TRP A 493 -7.05 -5.38 1.15
C TRP A 493 -7.25 -3.86 1.21
N GLU A 494 -6.21 -3.14 0.77
CA GLU A 494 -6.10 -1.70 0.90
C GLU A 494 -6.22 -1.00 -0.46
N TYR A 495 -7.18 -0.08 -0.55
CA TYR A 495 -7.32 0.81 -1.71
C TYR A 495 -6.73 2.20 -1.43
N SER A 496 -6.38 2.90 -2.51
CA SER A 496 -5.98 4.30 -2.38
C SER A 496 -7.14 5.19 -1.99
N ARG A 497 -6.88 6.05 -0.99
CA ARG A 497 -7.80 7.11 -0.61
C ARG A 497 -8.11 8.02 -1.78
N LEU A 498 -9.40 8.32 -1.96
CA LEU A 498 -9.83 9.37 -2.85
C LEU A 498 -9.56 10.73 -2.21
N ASN A 499 -8.65 11.51 -2.78
CA ASN A 499 -8.38 12.90 -2.40
C ASN A 499 -8.76 13.82 -3.56
N VAL A 500 -9.49 14.89 -3.26
CA VAL A 500 -9.84 15.93 -4.24
C VAL A 500 -8.96 17.16 -3.99
N THR A 501 -8.38 17.73 -5.05
CA THR A 501 -7.56 18.95 -4.95
C THR A 501 -8.43 20.19 -4.80
N ASN A 502 -7.82 21.32 -4.42
CA ASN A 502 -8.50 22.61 -4.22
C ASN A 502 -9.61 22.58 -3.15
N THR A 503 -9.58 21.60 -2.25
CA THR A 503 -10.49 21.49 -1.11
C THR A 503 -9.77 20.98 0.13
N VAL A 504 -10.44 20.98 1.27
CA VAL A 504 -9.97 20.33 2.50
C VAL A 504 -10.92 19.20 2.87
N MET A 505 -10.36 18.02 3.16
CA MET A 505 -11.17 16.85 3.55
C MET A 505 -10.84 16.35 4.96
N SER A 506 -9.74 16.79 5.56
CA SER A 506 -9.40 16.35 6.92
C SER A 506 -10.45 16.89 7.90
N LYS A 507 -11.03 16.02 8.70
CA LYS A 507 -12.04 16.35 9.72
C LYS A 507 -11.65 17.54 10.59
N ARG A 508 -10.39 17.62 11.05
CA ARG A 508 -9.88 18.76 11.85
C ARG A 508 -10.02 20.10 11.12
N LYS A 509 -9.70 20.16 9.82
CA LYS A 509 -9.83 21.39 9.02
C LYS A 509 -11.29 21.71 8.72
N LEU A 510 -12.11 20.71 8.39
CA LEU A 510 -13.55 20.90 8.15
C LEU A 510 -14.25 21.42 9.42
N ASN A 511 -13.97 20.83 10.58
CA ASN A 511 -14.49 21.29 11.86
C ASN A 511 -14.11 22.74 12.12
N ARG A 512 -12.84 23.11 11.86
CA ARG A 512 -12.39 24.50 11.98
C ARG A 512 -13.21 25.45 11.10
N LEU A 513 -13.45 25.11 9.83
CA LEU A 513 -14.26 25.94 8.93
C LEU A 513 -15.68 26.17 9.47
N VAL A 514 -16.31 25.12 9.99
CA VAL A 514 -17.69 25.18 10.52
C VAL A 514 -17.73 25.94 11.85
N THR A 515 -16.81 25.66 12.76
CA THR A 515 -16.79 26.26 14.11
C THR A 515 -16.39 27.74 14.06
N GLU A 516 -15.44 28.11 13.20
CA GLU A 516 -15.07 29.52 12.96
C GLU A 516 -16.02 30.26 12.00
N LYS A 517 -17.12 29.63 11.58
CA LYS A 517 -18.18 30.24 10.75
C LYS A 517 -17.70 30.79 9.39
N TRP A 518 -16.70 30.14 8.77
CA TRP A 518 -16.34 30.40 7.37
C TRP A 518 -17.36 29.81 6.39
N VAL A 519 -18.16 28.86 6.86
CA VAL A 519 -19.24 28.17 6.15
C VAL A 519 -20.49 28.08 7.04
N ASP A 520 -21.66 27.88 6.43
CA ASP A 520 -22.96 27.91 7.11
C ASP A 520 -23.16 26.73 8.06
N GLY A 521 -22.54 25.59 7.74
CA GLY A 521 -22.69 24.34 8.45
C GLY A 521 -21.92 23.21 7.80
N TRP A 522 -22.12 21.98 8.29
CA TRP A 522 -21.53 20.78 7.72
C TRP A 522 -22.14 20.38 6.38
N ASP A 523 -23.33 20.86 6.07
CA ASP A 523 -24.06 20.69 4.82
C ASP A 523 -23.84 21.86 3.85
N ASP A 524 -22.93 22.80 4.13
CA ASP A 524 -22.66 23.93 3.25
C ASP A 524 -22.24 23.44 1.84
N PRO A 525 -22.88 23.91 0.75
CA PRO A 525 -22.60 23.46 -0.62
C PRO A 525 -21.16 23.65 -1.11
N ARG A 526 -20.34 24.44 -0.41
CA ARG A 526 -18.91 24.63 -0.70
C ARG A 526 -18.04 23.52 -0.13
N LEU A 527 -18.54 22.75 0.84
CA LEU A 527 -17.83 21.63 1.44
C LEU A 527 -17.97 20.37 0.58
N MET A 528 -16.95 19.52 0.64
CA MET A 528 -16.97 18.18 0.03
C MET A 528 -17.52 17.11 0.99
N THR A 529 -18.32 17.53 1.97
CA THR A 529 -19.18 16.62 2.75
C THR A 529 -20.25 16.05 1.82
N LEU A 530 -20.70 14.81 2.06
CA LEU A 530 -21.78 14.22 1.25
C LEU A 530 -23.09 15.00 1.45
N ALA A 531 -23.34 15.51 2.67
CA ALA A 531 -24.42 16.47 2.93
C ALA A 531 -24.29 17.76 2.09
N GLY A 532 -23.08 18.34 2.02
CA GLY A 532 -22.81 19.54 1.23
C GLY A 532 -23.02 19.32 -0.26
N LEU A 533 -22.54 18.19 -0.79
CA LEU A 533 -22.75 17.81 -2.19
C LEU A 533 -24.22 17.55 -2.51
N ARG A 534 -24.95 16.88 -1.61
CA ARG A 534 -26.39 16.68 -1.74
C ARG A 534 -27.13 18.02 -1.77
N ARG A 535 -26.85 18.93 -0.83
CA ARG A 535 -27.45 20.28 -0.79
C ARG A 535 -27.05 21.13 -2.00
N ARG A 536 -25.85 20.93 -2.55
CA ARG A 536 -25.39 21.54 -3.80
C ARG A 536 -26.18 21.07 -5.03
N GLY A 537 -26.91 19.96 -4.94
CA GLY A 537 -27.68 19.38 -6.05
C GLY A 537 -26.95 18.26 -6.81
N VAL A 538 -25.84 17.75 -6.28
CA VAL A 538 -25.16 16.56 -6.84
C VAL A 538 -25.98 15.32 -6.46
N THR A 539 -26.24 14.43 -7.41
CA THR A 539 -26.99 13.19 -7.16
C THR A 539 -26.07 12.06 -6.66
N SER A 540 -26.66 11.10 -5.94
CA SER A 540 -25.97 9.87 -5.51
C SER A 540 -25.45 9.08 -6.71
N THR A 541 -26.25 8.98 -7.78
CA THR A 541 -25.86 8.34 -9.05
C THR A 541 -24.59 8.97 -9.63
N SER A 542 -24.52 10.31 -9.74
CA SER A 542 -23.33 10.99 -10.26
C SER A 542 -22.09 10.73 -9.40
N ILE A 543 -22.23 10.62 -8.08
CA ILE A 543 -21.11 10.32 -7.18
C ILE A 543 -20.68 8.86 -7.32
N ASN A 544 -21.62 7.92 -7.39
CA ASN A 544 -21.33 6.50 -7.59
C ASN A 544 -20.66 6.25 -8.95
N ASP A 545 -21.12 6.90 -10.01
CA ASP A 545 -20.51 6.84 -11.34
C ASP A 545 -19.11 7.45 -11.35
N PHE A 546 -18.93 8.59 -10.65
CA PHE A 546 -17.63 9.20 -10.46
C PHE A 546 -16.64 8.24 -9.79
N VAL A 547 -17.04 7.61 -8.67
CA VAL A 547 -16.20 6.65 -7.96
C VAL A 547 -15.92 5.41 -8.81
N ARG A 548 -16.91 4.91 -9.55
CA ARG A 548 -16.75 3.79 -10.49
C ARG A 548 -15.70 4.12 -11.57
N GLY A 549 -15.75 5.32 -12.13
CA GLY A 549 -14.81 5.77 -13.16
C GLY A 549 -13.36 5.90 -12.67
N ILE A 550 -13.15 6.12 -11.36
CA ILE A 550 -11.81 6.10 -10.75
C ILE A 550 -11.25 4.68 -10.62
N GLY A 551 -12.14 3.70 -10.41
CA GLY A 551 -11.77 2.30 -10.18
C GLY A 551 -11.13 2.02 -8.81
N ASN A 552 -10.72 0.76 -8.64
CA ASN A 552 -10.16 0.23 -7.40
C ASN A 552 -8.62 0.26 -7.37
N GLU A 553 -7.96 0.78 -8.40
CA GLU A 553 -6.50 0.72 -8.49
C GLU A 553 -5.77 1.55 -7.42
N LYS A 554 -4.57 1.07 -7.05
CA LYS A 554 -3.63 1.81 -6.22
C LYS A 554 -3.10 3.03 -7.00
N GLY A 555 -3.45 4.25 -6.57
CA GLY A 555 -2.99 5.50 -7.15
C GLY A 555 -3.67 6.74 -6.56
N TYR A 556 -3.01 7.89 -6.69
CA TYR A 556 -3.64 9.19 -6.41
C TYR A 556 -4.34 9.69 -7.67
N PHE A 557 -5.54 10.24 -7.51
CA PHE A 557 -6.36 10.78 -8.60
C PHE A 557 -6.65 12.25 -8.35
N VAL A 558 -6.64 13.06 -9.40
CA VAL A 558 -6.90 14.50 -9.33
C VAL A 558 -7.87 14.89 -10.44
N VAL A 559 -8.82 15.78 -10.15
CA VAL A 559 -9.70 16.40 -11.15
C VAL A 559 -8.82 17.11 -12.17
N ASP A 560 -8.94 16.72 -13.43
CA ASP A 560 -8.23 17.34 -14.53
C ASP A 560 -8.76 18.76 -14.79
N LYS A 561 -7.92 19.63 -15.36
CA LYS A 561 -8.29 21.02 -15.62
C LYS A 561 -9.38 21.17 -16.69
N ASP A 562 -9.55 20.16 -17.54
CA ASP A 562 -10.54 20.12 -18.61
C ASP A 562 -11.89 19.56 -18.15
N SER A 563 -12.01 19.22 -16.87
CA SER A 563 -13.24 18.78 -16.23
C SER A 563 -14.30 19.90 -16.21
N THR A 564 -15.50 19.64 -16.77
CA THR A 564 -16.67 20.55 -16.71
C THR A 564 -17.76 19.97 -15.80
N PRO A 565 -18.78 20.76 -15.40
CA PRO A 565 -19.92 20.25 -14.61
C PRO A 565 -20.67 19.09 -15.29
N GLU A 566 -20.68 19.06 -16.62
CA GLU A 566 -21.35 18.03 -17.43
C GLU A 566 -20.42 16.87 -17.83
N LYS A 567 -19.10 17.05 -17.70
CA LYS A 567 -18.09 16.05 -18.07
C LYS A 567 -16.90 16.12 -17.13
N LEU A 568 -16.93 15.29 -16.10
CA LEU A 568 -15.81 15.20 -15.17
C LEU A 568 -14.66 14.38 -15.77
N VAL A 569 -13.44 14.93 -15.75
CA VAL A 569 -12.22 14.26 -16.21
C VAL A 569 -11.26 14.14 -15.03
N PHE A 570 -10.69 12.96 -14.81
CA PHE A 570 -9.73 12.72 -13.72
C PHE A 570 -8.45 12.12 -14.27
N ASN A 571 -7.32 12.72 -13.88
CA ASN A 571 -6.00 12.17 -14.16
C ASN A 571 -5.50 11.37 -12.97
N ARG A 572 -5.01 10.17 -13.25
CA ARG A 572 -4.18 9.42 -12.31
C ARG A 572 -2.83 10.12 -12.22
N THR A 573 -2.56 10.78 -11.10
CA THR A 573 -1.36 11.62 -10.94
C THR A 573 -0.12 10.82 -10.60
N VAL A 574 -0.26 9.68 -9.91
CA VAL A 574 0.84 8.77 -9.58
C VAL A 574 0.33 7.32 -9.53
N THR A 575 0.94 6.41 -10.31
CA THR A 575 0.87 4.97 -10.04
C THR A 575 1.68 4.71 -8.78
N LEU A 576 1.06 4.16 -7.72
CA LEU A 576 1.85 3.56 -6.65
C LEU A 576 2.50 2.31 -7.24
N ARG A 577 3.77 2.43 -7.67
CA ARG A 577 4.63 1.24 -7.75
C ARG A 577 4.68 0.67 -6.33
N ASP A 578 4.59 -0.65 -6.17
CA ASP A 578 4.82 -1.37 -4.90
C ASP A 578 6.28 -1.22 -4.38
N THR A 579 6.96 -0.12 -4.72
CA THR A 579 8.31 0.25 -4.25
C THR A 579 8.23 1.48 -3.36
N TYR A 580 7.53 1.38 -2.22
CA TYR A 580 7.83 2.19 -1.04
C TYR A 580 8.55 1.34 0.02
N GLY A 581 9.51 0.54 -0.44
CA GLY A 581 10.60 0.03 0.38
C GLY A 581 11.86 0.82 0.06
N LYS A 582 12.29 1.69 0.99
CA LYS A 582 13.59 2.37 1.06
C LYS A 582 13.81 3.57 0.12
N SER A 583 13.41 4.73 0.62
CA SER A 583 14.20 5.96 0.42
C SER A 583 14.16 6.77 1.71
N GLY A 584 15.02 6.38 2.65
CA GLY A 584 15.37 7.20 3.79
C GLY A 584 16.33 8.32 3.39
N LYS A 585 16.07 9.51 3.89
CA LYS A 585 17.03 10.22 4.72
C LYS A 585 16.32 10.64 6.00
#